data_AF-A0AAW0NVZ0-F1
#
_entry.id   AF-A0AAW0NVZ0-F1
#
_cell.length_a   1.000
_cell.length_b   1.000
_cell.length_c   1.000
_cell.angle_alpha   90.00
_cell.angle_beta   90.00
_cell.angle_gamma   90.00
#
_symmetry.space_group_name_H-M   'P 1'
#
loop_
_entity.id
_entity.type
_entity.pdbx_description
1 polymer ?
#
loop_
_entity_poly.entity_id
_entity_poly.type
_entity_poly.pdbx_seq_one_letter_code
_entity_poly.pdbx_strand_id
1 'polypeptide(L)'
;MVRFRRKTCIPVLAVLFLVLVVSVVLRNLPPEDSSPVSLVQPAETDQRDNMAHVKTTPMPLPVRPDRDPQLEETLRRFPPPNYYVHAFYYPWYGNPKHDGKYVHWDHPQLPHWDAKVAQGYPQGRHVPPDDIGANYYPALGPYSSKDPAVVENHMQQLRMAAIAIQRTDEVNMFTNVKYIIEKYGDHPAFFKYRTTNGKLLPLFYIYDSYLMNSEQWAKLLKHTTSGSIRDTPYDAIFVALLVEETHKREILTAGFDGLYTYFATNGFSYGSTLKNWAKIRAFCEDNGLVFIPSVGPGYIDTSIRPWNFKNTRNRINGKYYETA
;
A
#
# COMPACT_ATOMS: atom_id res chain seq x y z
N MET A 1 18.27 56.79 9.79
CA MET A 1 19.35 55.91 9.27
C MET A 1 18.91 54.46 9.35
N VAL A 2 18.29 53.94 8.29
CA VAL A 2 17.83 52.54 8.22
C VAL A 2 18.89 51.73 7.44
N ARG A 3 19.93 51.27 8.15
CA ARG A 3 20.85 50.23 7.65
C ARG A 3 20.36 48.87 8.19
N PHE A 4 19.18 48.47 7.75
CA PHE A 4 18.67 47.13 8.04
C PHE A 4 19.40 46.11 7.15
N ARG A 5 20.40 45.47 7.75
CA ARG A 5 21.01 44.17 7.42
C ARG A 5 20.77 43.62 5.99
N ARG A 6 21.40 44.24 4.98
CA ARG A 6 21.59 43.66 3.62
C ARG A 6 22.35 42.32 3.61
N LYS A 7 23.08 41.98 4.69
CA LYS A 7 23.92 40.77 4.75
C LYS A 7 23.17 39.48 5.10
N THR A 8 21.94 39.54 5.62
CA THR A 8 21.16 38.35 5.99
C THR A 8 20.05 37.97 5.00
N CYS A 9 19.57 38.90 4.16
CA CYS A 9 18.56 38.57 3.15
C CYS A 9 19.13 37.80 1.94
N ILE A 10 20.38 38.06 1.57
CA ILE A 10 21.05 37.39 0.44
C ILE A 10 21.22 35.87 0.66
N PRO A 11 21.71 35.38 1.82
CA PRO A 11 21.81 33.94 2.03
C PRO A 11 20.43 33.26 2.15
N VAL A 12 19.41 33.92 2.70
CA VAL A 12 18.04 33.37 2.79
C VAL A 12 17.40 33.25 1.41
N LEU A 13 17.56 34.27 0.55
CA LEU A 13 17.10 34.21 -0.83
C LEU A 13 17.86 33.14 -1.65
N ALA A 14 19.15 32.97 -1.41
CA ALA A 14 19.95 31.91 -2.04
C ALA A 14 19.49 30.51 -1.62
N VAL A 15 19.15 30.31 -0.34
CA VAL A 15 18.60 29.03 0.16
C VAL A 15 17.22 28.77 -0.43
N LEU A 16 16.33 29.76 -0.49
CA LEU A 16 15.01 29.60 -1.11
C LEU A 16 15.11 29.30 -2.60
N PHE A 17 16.04 29.95 -3.31
CA PHE A 17 16.30 29.68 -4.72
C PHE A 17 16.87 28.27 -4.93
N LEU A 18 17.79 27.82 -4.06
CA LEU A 18 18.33 26.46 -4.09
C LEU A 18 17.23 25.41 -3.87
N VAL A 19 16.35 25.62 -2.89
CA VAL A 19 15.21 24.72 -2.62
C VAL A 19 14.28 24.66 -3.84
N LEU A 20 14.02 25.80 -4.49
CA LEU A 20 13.15 25.88 -5.65
C LEU A 20 13.78 25.19 -6.88
N VAL A 21 15.08 25.37 -7.10
CA VAL A 21 15.83 24.67 -8.16
C VAL A 21 15.86 23.16 -7.90
N VAL A 22 16.13 22.72 -6.67
CA VAL A 22 16.11 21.29 -6.31
C VAL A 22 14.71 20.70 -6.52
N SER A 23 13.66 21.43 -6.16
CA SER A 23 12.26 20.99 -6.35
C SER A 23 11.89 20.87 -7.83
N VAL A 24 12.36 21.80 -8.67
CA VAL A 24 12.13 21.76 -10.12
C VAL A 24 12.96 20.65 -10.78
N VAL A 25 14.20 20.43 -10.34
CA VAL A 25 15.04 19.33 -10.84
C VAL A 25 14.43 17.98 -10.45
N LEU A 26 14.00 17.80 -9.19
CA LEU A 26 13.32 16.57 -8.74
C LEU A 26 12.02 16.31 -9.50
N ARG A 27 11.29 17.36 -9.91
CA ARG A 27 10.09 17.23 -10.77
C ARG A 27 10.41 16.83 -12.21
N ASN A 28 11.60 17.12 -12.70
CA ASN A 28 12.00 16.92 -14.09
C ASN A 28 12.97 15.74 -14.27
N LEU A 29 13.28 14.99 -13.20
CA LEU A 29 13.98 13.73 -13.33
C LEU A 29 13.06 12.73 -14.06
N PRO A 30 13.53 12.08 -15.13
CA PRO A 30 12.76 11.02 -15.77
C PRO A 30 12.53 9.89 -14.76
N PRO A 31 11.38 9.18 -14.82
CA PRO A 31 11.18 8.01 -13.99
C PRO A 31 12.27 6.98 -14.34
N GLU A 32 13.10 6.60 -13.37
CA GLU A 32 13.97 5.43 -13.49
C GLU A 32 13.10 4.19 -13.74
N ASP A 33 13.54 3.38 -14.70
CA ASP A 33 12.85 2.24 -15.29
C ASP A 33 12.12 1.34 -14.28
N SER A 34 10.84 1.61 -14.06
CA SER A 34 9.89 0.58 -13.66
C SER A 34 9.68 -0.30 -14.89
N SER A 35 10.24 -1.50 -14.89
CA SER A 35 9.94 -2.51 -15.90
C SER A 35 8.42 -2.62 -16.07
N PRO A 36 7.85 -2.34 -17.26
CA PRO A 36 6.43 -2.47 -17.46
C PRO A 36 6.06 -3.95 -17.38
N VAL A 37 5.14 -4.28 -16.48
CA VAL A 37 4.37 -5.53 -16.61
C VAL A 37 3.56 -5.36 -17.89
N SER A 38 4.00 -5.99 -18.99
CA SER A 38 3.21 -6.08 -20.21
C SER A 38 1.90 -6.80 -19.90
N LEU A 39 0.84 -6.02 -19.76
CA LEU A 39 -0.53 -6.50 -19.91
C LEU A 39 -0.70 -6.87 -21.38
N VAL A 40 -0.92 -8.16 -21.64
CA VAL A 40 -1.31 -8.66 -22.95
C VAL A 40 -2.58 -7.92 -23.39
N GLN A 41 -2.49 -7.16 -24.48
CA GLN A 41 -3.65 -6.56 -25.14
C GLN A 41 -4.38 -7.66 -25.94
N PRO A 42 -5.71 -7.80 -25.82
CA PRO A 42 -6.48 -8.61 -26.75
C PRO A 42 -6.59 -7.87 -28.10
N ALA A 43 -6.42 -8.59 -29.20
CA ALA A 43 -6.66 -8.09 -30.54
C ALA A 43 -8.14 -7.70 -30.72
N GLU A 44 -8.40 -6.49 -31.23
CA GLU A 44 -9.71 -6.05 -31.68
C GLU A 44 -10.05 -6.77 -33.00
N THR A 45 -11.08 -7.61 -32.98
CA THR A 45 -11.85 -7.94 -34.19
C THR A 45 -13.20 -7.27 -34.10
N ASP A 46 -13.37 -6.28 -34.97
CA ASP A 46 -14.61 -5.57 -35.28
C ASP A 46 -15.67 -6.55 -35.80
N GLN A 47 -16.80 -6.65 -35.10
CA GLN A 47 -18.07 -7.10 -35.69
C GLN A 47 -19.23 -6.61 -34.82
N ARG A 48 -19.84 -5.51 -35.25
CA ARG A 48 -21.22 -5.14 -34.93
C ARG A 48 -22.15 -6.18 -35.54
N ASP A 49 -23.08 -6.73 -34.75
CA ASP A 49 -24.49 -6.79 -35.12
C ASP A 49 -25.42 -7.41 -34.06
N ASN A 50 -26.58 -6.75 -33.91
CA ASN A 50 -27.89 -7.24 -33.50
C ASN A 50 -28.18 -7.63 -32.03
N MET A 51 -28.80 -6.68 -31.32
CA MET A 51 -29.65 -6.90 -30.16
C MET A 51 -30.85 -7.81 -30.51
N ALA A 52 -30.92 -8.96 -29.86
CA ALA A 52 -32.17 -9.70 -29.67
C ALA A 52 -32.32 -10.14 -28.21
N HIS A 53 -33.53 -9.97 -27.70
CA HIS A 53 -33.95 -10.09 -26.31
C HIS A 53 -33.83 -11.55 -25.80
N VAL A 54 -32.78 -11.85 -25.02
CA VAL A 54 -32.64 -13.17 -24.36
C VAL A 54 -33.22 -13.09 -22.95
N LYS A 55 -34.31 -13.84 -22.71
CA LYS A 55 -34.90 -14.05 -21.37
C LYS A 55 -33.87 -14.75 -20.47
N THR A 56 -33.47 -14.08 -19.39
CA THR A 56 -32.59 -14.64 -18.37
C THR A 56 -33.34 -15.68 -17.53
N THR A 57 -32.95 -16.94 -17.69
CA THR A 57 -33.29 -18.01 -16.75
C THR A 57 -32.25 -17.95 -15.61
N PRO A 58 -32.61 -18.10 -14.32
CA PRO A 58 -31.63 -18.06 -13.25
C PRO A 58 -30.62 -19.20 -13.41
N MET A 59 -29.34 -18.86 -13.55
CA MET A 59 -28.25 -19.84 -13.52
C MET A 59 -28.21 -20.47 -12.12
N PRO A 60 -28.08 -21.80 -12.00
CA PRO A 60 -27.88 -22.44 -10.70
C PRO A 60 -26.55 -21.94 -10.10
N LEU A 61 -26.56 -21.64 -8.80
CA LEU A 61 -25.35 -21.37 -8.03
C LEU A 61 -24.32 -22.49 -8.28
N PRO A 62 -23.02 -22.17 -8.45
CA PRO A 62 -22.01 -23.20 -8.59
C PRO A 62 -22.02 -24.07 -7.32
N VAL A 63 -22.21 -25.37 -7.53
CA VAL A 63 -22.10 -26.39 -6.49
C VAL A 63 -20.74 -26.21 -5.84
N ARG A 64 -20.72 -25.94 -4.53
CA ARG A 64 -19.49 -25.89 -3.74
C ARG A 64 -18.78 -27.24 -3.94
N PRO A 65 -17.52 -27.28 -4.40
CA PRO A 65 -16.77 -28.53 -4.37
C PRO A 65 -16.76 -29.02 -2.92
N ASP A 66 -16.92 -30.33 -2.71
CA ASP A 66 -16.89 -30.97 -1.40
C ASP A 66 -15.70 -30.41 -0.62
N ARG A 67 -15.98 -29.85 0.57
CA ARG A 67 -14.95 -29.21 1.37
C ARG A 67 -13.95 -30.27 1.80
N ASP A 68 -12.67 -30.05 1.50
CA ASP A 68 -11.59 -30.94 1.91
C ASP A 68 -11.67 -31.20 3.44
N PRO A 69 -11.89 -32.44 3.90
CA PRO A 69 -12.00 -32.77 5.32
C PRO A 69 -10.73 -32.42 6.11
N GLN A 70 -9.55 -32.46 5.48
CA GLN A 70 -8.30 -32.03 6.13
C GLN A 70 -8.26 -30.51 6.30
N LEU A 71 -8.77 -29.76 5.33
CA LEU A 71 -8.90 -28.31 5.44
C LEU A 71 -9.87 -27.96 6.57
N GLU A 72 -11.04 -28.60 6.66
CA GLU A 72 -12.01 -28.34 7.72
C GLU A 72 -11.47 -28.66 9.13
N GLU A 73 -10.76 -29.77 9.30
CA GLU A 73 -10.11 -30.11 10.57
C GLU A 73 -9.00 -29.09 10.92
N THR A 74 -8.24 -28.64 9.93
CA THR A 74 -7.26 -27.56 10.11
C THR A 74 -7.95 -26.23 10.43
N LEU A 75 -9.10 -25.94 9.84
CA LEU A 75 -9.90 -24.75 10.10
C LEU A 75 -10.42 -24.70 11.53
N ARG A 76 -10.82 -25.84 12.10
CA ARG A 76 -11.31 -25.97 13.49
C ARG A 76 -10.25 -25.72 14.56
N ARG A 77 -8.96 -25.89 14.24
CA ARG A 77 -7.85 -25.71 15.20
C ARG A 77 -7.53 -24.25 15.50
N PHE A 78 -8.09 -23.30 14.76
CA PHE A 78 -7.82 -21.88 14.94
C PHE A 78 -9.14 -21.10 15.11
N PRO A 79 -9.13 -19.97 15.83
CA PRO A 79 -10.31 -19.13 15.98
C PRO A 79 -10.83 -18.63 14.62
N PRO A 80 -12.12 -18.24 14.55
CA PRO A 80 -12.65 -17.60 13.37
C PRO A 80 -11.86 -16.32 13.05
N PRO A 81 -11.76 -15.91 11.77
CA PRO A 81 -11.01 -14.72 11.39
C PRO A 81 -11.57 -13.44 12.03
N ASN A 82 -10.70 -12.55 12.51
CA ASN A 82 -11.09 -11.24 13.06
C ASN A 82 -11.05 -10.16 11.96
N TYR A 83 -12.21 -9.80 11.41
CA TYR A 83 -12.35 -8.87 10.26
C TYR A 83 -11.91 -7.42 10.55
N TYR A 84 -11.55 -7.11 11.81
CA TYR A 84 -10.97 -5.83 12.21
C TYR A 84 -9.44 -5.83 12.24
N VAL A 85 -8.80 -6.98 11.99
CA VAL A 85 -7.34 -7.11 11.89
C VAL A 85 -6.96 -7.32 10.43
N HIS A 86 -6.16 -6.39 9.90
CA HIS A 86 -5.75 -6.37 8.50
C HIS A 86 -4.25 -6.62 8.40
N ALA A 87 -3.82 -7.31 7.34
CA ALA A 87 -2.41 -7.60 7.07
C ALA A 87 -2.05 -7.15 5.65
N PHE A 88 -0.95 -6.40 5.51
CA PHE A 88 -0.40 -6.03 4.20
C PHE A 88 0.25 -7.24 3.54
N TYR A 89 -0.16 -7.54 2.31
CA TYR A 89 0.31 -8.69 1.54
C TYR A 89 0.93 -8.24 0.21
N TYR A 90 2.03 -8.87 -0.20
CA TYR A 90 2.81 -8.47 -1.38
C TYR A 90 2.91 -9.62 -2.40
N PRO A 91 2.11 -9.61 -3.47
CA PRO A 91 2.09 -10.66 -4.49
C PRO A 91 3.12 -10.43 -5.62
N TRP A 92 4.32 -9.97 -5.30
CA TRP A 92 5.31 -9.52 -6.29
C TRP A 92 6.53 -10.44 -6.47
N TYR A 93 6.58 -11.59 -5.78
CA TYR A 93 7.73 -12.49 -5.83
C TYR A 93 7.63 -13.46 -7.01
N GLY A 94 8.76 -13.78 -7.63
CA GLY A 94 8.80 -14.70 -8.77
C GLY A 94 10.04 -15.60 -8.77
N ASN A 95 9.94 -16.77 -9.40
CA ASN A 95 11.04 -17.72 -9.50
C ASN A 95 11.16 -18.35 -10.90
N PRO A 96 12.32 -18.95 -11.25
CA PRO A 96 12.55 -19.49 -12.60
C PRO A 96 11.49 -20.49 -13.07
N LYS A 97 10.94 -21.30 -12.15
CA LYS A 97 9.94 -22.33 -12.48
C LYS A 97 8.61 -21.74 -12.95
N HIS A 98 8.11 -20.68 -12.33
CA HIS A 98 6.79 -20.11 -12.63
C HIS A 98 6.84 -18.79 -13.41
N ASP A 99 7.96 -18.06 -13.34
CA ASP A 99 8.11 -16.71 -13.88
C ASP A 99 9.25 -16.60 -14.91
N GLY A 100 10.00 -17.67 -15.14
CA GLY A 100 11.15 -17.70 -16.05
C GLY A 100 12.41 -17.03 -15.50
N LYS A 101 12.30 -16.26 -14.41
CA LYS A 101 13.42 -15.64 -13.68
C LYS A 101 13.04 -15.37 -12.22
N TYR A 102 14.03 -15.05 -11.39
CA TYR A 102 13.74 -14.46 -10.10
C TYR A 102 13.18 -13.05 -10.26
N VAL A 103 12.22 -12.72 -9.41
CA VAL A 103 11.63 -11.38 -9.31
C VAL A 103 11.52 -11.03 -7.83
N HIS A 104 11.95 -9.82 -7.48
CA HIS A 104 12.07 -9.31 -6.09
C HIS A 104 13.07 -10.06 -5.19
N TRP A 105 13.27 -11.37 -5.34
CA TRP A 105 14.33 -12.08 -4.61
C TRP A 105 15.72 -11.63 -5.00
N ASP A 106 15.92 -11.34 -6.28
CA ASP A 106 17.15 -10.81 -6.87
C ASP A 106 17.18 -9.27 -6.80
N HIS A 107 16.72 -8.66 -5.71
CA HIS A 107 16.63 -7.20 -5.63
C HIS A 107 18.01 -6.53 -5.74
N PRO A 108 18.16 -5.37 -6.39
CA PRO A 108 19.40 -4.59 -6.33
C PRO A 108 19.56 -3.89 -4.98
N GLN A 109 20.80 -3.76 -4.52
CA GLN A 109 21.12 -2.91 -3.38
C GLN A 109 20.98 -1.45 -3.81
N LEU A 110 20.16 -0.70 -3.07
CA LEU A 110 19.80 0.68 -3.40
C LEU A 110 20.90 1.63 -2.94
N PRO A 111 21.43 2.48 -3.83
CA PRO A 111 22.44 3.46 -3.46
C PRO A 111 21.85 4.46 -2.46
N HIS A 112 22.72 5.01 -1.61
CA HIS A 112 22.37 6.18 -0.82
C HIS A 112 22.27 7.40 -1.76
N TRP A 113 21.35 8.33 -1.47
CA TRP A 113 21.14 9.53 -2.31
C TRP A 113 22.37 10.45 -2.40
N ASP A 114 23.17 10.49 -1.33
CA ASP A 114 24.53 11.08 -1.36
C ASP A 114 25.52 10.07 -1.95
N ALA A 115 26.06 10.41 -3.13
CA ALA A 115 27.01 9.58 -3.87
C ALA A 115 28.29 9.26 -3.07
N LYS A 116 28.76 10.17 -2.21
CA LYS A 116 29.96 9.91 -1.38
C LYS A 116 29.67 8.86 -0.31
N VAL A 117 28.48 8.90 0.25
CA VAL A 117 28.02 7.88 1.21
C VAL A 117 27.78 6.55 0.50
N ALA A 118 27.20 6.57 -0.71
CA ALA A 118 26.91 5.38 -1.49
C ALA A 118 28.16 4.55 -1.84
N GLN A 119 29.33 5.18 -2.01
CA GLN A 119 30.61 4.49 -2.23
C GLN A 119 31.05 3.64 -1.04
N GLY A 120 30.57 3.94 0.16
CA GLY A 120 30.87 3.19 1.38
C GLY A 120 30.05 1.92 1.57
N TYR A 121 29.13 1.61 0.65
CA TYR A 121 28.22 0.48 0.77
C TYR A 121 28.27 -0.45 -0.45
N PRO A 122 27.95 -1.74 -0.28
CA PRO A 122 27.82 -2.67 -1.38
C PRO A 122 26.83 -2.19 -2.45
N GLN A 123 27.20 -2.39 -3.71
CA GLN A 123 26.38 -2.08 -4.88
C GLN A 123 26.35 -3.34 -5.75
N GLY A 124 25.18 -3.92 -5.94
CA GLY A 124 25.04 -5.18 -6.64
C GLY A 124 23.60 -5.68 -6.62
N ARG A 125 23.38 -6.80 -7.29
CA ARG A 125 22.10 -7.50 -7.31
C ARG A 125 22.27 -8.81 -6.57
N HIS A 126 21.32 -9.14 -5.69
CA HIS A 126 21.32 -10.43 -5.02
C HIS A 126 21.22 -11.59 -6.02
N VAL A 127 21.81 -12.75 -5.70
CA VAL A 127 21.86 -13.95 -6.56
C VAL A 127 21.15 -15.15 -5.90
N PRO A 128 19.83 -15.31 -6.08
CA PRO A 128 19.08 -16.42 -5.49
C PRO A 128 19.49 -17.79 -6.07
N PRO A 129 19.32 -18.90 -5.33
CA PRO A 129 18.45 -19.02 -4.16
C PRO A 129 19.09 -18.70 -2.82
N ASP A 130 20.41 -18.78 -2.68
CA ASP A 130 21.07 -18.66 -1.37
C ASP A 130 21.26 -17.19 -0.95
N ASP A 131 21.50 -16.30 -1.91
CA ASP A 131 21.62 -14.85 -1.70
C ASP A 131 20.35 -14.15 -2.20
N ILE A 132 19.51 -13.70 -1.27
CA ILE A 132 18.24 -13.01 -1.57
C ILE A 132 18.23 -11.61 -0.97
N GLY A 133 17.42 -10.72 -1.57
CA GLY A 133 17.15 -9.36 -1.09
C GLY A 133 16.32 -9.28 0.18
N ALA A 134 16.67 -10.08 1.19
CA ALA A 134 16.04 -10.10 2.49
C ALA A 134 17.05 -10.50 3.57
N ASN A 135 16.91 -9.92 4.77
CA ASN A 135 17.72 -10.29 5.93
C ASN A 135 17.23 -11.57 6.64
N TYR A 136 16.05 -12.08 6.26
CA TYR A 136 15.48 -13.34 6.73
C TYR A 136 15.21 -14.24 5.53
N TYR A 137 15.26 -15.55 5.74
CA TYR A 137 15.01 -16.53 4.69
C TYR A 137 13.60 -17.14 4.84
N PRO A 138 12.75 -17.14 3.81
CA PRO A 138 11.43 -17.77 3.87
C PRO A 138 11.56 -19.29 4.01
N ALA A 139 10.70 -19.90 4.85
CA ALA A 139 10.65 -21.36 4.97
C ALA A 139 10.26 -22.07 3.64
N LEU A 140 9.51 -21.37 2.77
CA LEU A 140 9.14 -21.84 1.42
C LEU A 140 10.24 -21.60 0.37
N GLY A 141 11.40 -21.06 0.76
CA GLY A 141 12.45 -20.61 -0.15
C GLY A 141 12.03 -19.40 -1.01
N PRO A 142 12.80 -19.06 -2.06
CA PRO A 142 12.46 -18.00 -3.01
C PRO A 142 11.30 -18.45 -3.91
N TYR A 143 10.09 -18.39 -3.35
CA TYR A 143 8.85 -18.85 -3.97
C TYR A 143 8.35 -17.92 -5.09
N SER A 144 7.36 -18.36 -5.85
CA SER A 144 6.60 -17.50 -6.77
C SER A 144 5.24 -17.15 -6.17
N SER A 145 4.84 -15.89 -6.26
CA SER A 145 3.49 -15.44 -5.91
C SER A 145 2.42 -15.91 -6.90
N LYS A 146 2.82 -16.51 -8.05
CA LYS A 146 1.91 -17.15 -9.01
C LYS A 146 1.70 -18.64 -8.75
N ASP A 147 2.47 -19.26 -7.86
CA ASP A 147 2.30 -20.67 -7.49
C ASP A 147 1.05 -20.82 -6.59
N PRO A 148 -0.01 -21.53 -7.03
CA PRO A 148 -1.23 -21.68 -6.23
C PRO A 148 -0.98 -22.34 -4.87
N ALA A 149 -0.01 -23.26 -4.76
CA ALA A 149 0.30 -23.91 -3.50
C ALA A 149 0.91 -22.94 -2.49
N VAL A 150 1.69 -21.96 -2.97
CA VAL A 150 2.22 -20.87 -2.14
C VAL A 150 1.09 -19.96 -1.68
N VAL A 151 0.17 -19.59 -2.57
CA VAL A 151 -0.99 -18.77 -2.21
C VAL A 151 -1.86 -19.50 -1.17
N GLU A 152 -2.13 -20.78 -1.37
CA GLU A 152 -2.89 -21.59 -0.41
C GLU A 152 -2.20 -21.65 0.96
N ASN A 153 -0.88 -21.91 0.99
CA ASN A 153 -0.11 -21.91 2.23
C ASN A 153 -0.14 -20.54 2.92
N HIS A 154 0.00 -19.46 2.16
CA HIS A 154 -0.13 -18.10 2.68
C HIS A 154 -1.53 -17.84 3.24
N MET A 155 -2.62 -18.29 2.60
CA MET A 155 -3.98 -18.12 3.13
C MET A 155 -4.28 -19.03 4.34
N GLN A 156 -3.57 -20.14 4.48
CA GLN A 156 -3.63 -20.95 5.71
C GLN A 156 -2.93 -20.25 6.88
N GLN A 157 -1.79 -19.60 6.62
CA GLN A 157 -1.09 -18.74 7.60
C GLN A 157 -1.89 -17.45 7.88
N LEU A 158 -2.41 -16.84 6.81
CA LEU A 158 -3.19 -15.61 6.78
C LEU A 158 -4.66 -15.97 6.72
N ARG A 159 -5.30 -16.12 7.86
CA ARG A 159 -6.74 -16.32 7.84
C ARG A 159 -7.53 -15.11 7.35
N MET A 160 -6.91 -13.94 7.18
CA MET A 160 -7.32 -12.84 6.29
C MET A 160 -6.16 -11.90 5.97
N ALA A 161 -6.19 -11.31 4.77
CA ALA A 161 -5.31 -10.21 4.35
C ALA A 161 -6.14 -9.09 3.70
N ALA A 162 -5.65 -7.85 3.79
CA ALA A 162 -6.25 -6.70 3.14
C ALA A 162 -5.39 -6.25 1.96
N ILE A 163 -6.03 -5.71 0.93
CA ILE A 163 -5.35 -5.20 -0.26
C ILE A 163 -5.02 -3.73 -0.04
N ALA A 164 -3.74 -3.37 -0.16
CA ALA A 164 -3.30 -1.98 -0.25
C ALA A 164 -3.05 -1.61 -1.71
N ILE A 165 -3.44 -0.39 -2.10
CA ILE A 165 -3.16 0.14 -3.43
C ILE A 165 -1.96 1.09 -3.30
N GLN A 166 -0.91 0.80 -4.07
CA GLN A 166 0.25 1.69 -4.20
C GLN A 166 0.21 2.36 -5.57
N ARG A 167 0.32 3.70 -5.55
CA ARG A 167 0.57 4.59 -6.71
C ARG A 167 -0.43 4.48 -7.86
N THR A 168 -1.26 5.52 -8.03
CA THR A 168 -1.65 6.01 -9.37
C THR A 168 -1.78 7.52 -9.38
N ASP A 169 -1.50 8.11 -10.54
CA ASP A 169 -1.68 9.52 -10.86
C ASP A 169 -3.15 9.98 -10.68
N GLU A 170 -3.33 11.30 -10.57
CA GLU A 170 -4.61 12.00 -10.42
C GLU A 170 -5.68 11.65 -11.47
N VAL A 171 -5.28 11.10 -12.61
CA VAL A 171 -6.17 10.78 -13.75
C VAL A 171 -6.87 9.42 -13.56
N ASN A 172 -6.32 8.49 -12.78
CA ASN A 172 -6.76 7.09 -12.82
C ASN A 172 -7.26 6.52 -11.48
N MET A 173 -7.21 7.24 -10.35
CA MET A 173 -7.72 6.70 -9.07
C MET A 173 -9.18 6.23 -9.13
N PHE A 174 -10.07 7.03 -9.72
CA PHE A 174 -11.47 6.64 -9.93
C PHE A 174 -11.56 5.39 -10.83
N THR A 175 -10.85 5.39 -11.95
CA THR A 175 -10.86 4.31 -12.94
C THR A 175 -10.31 3.01 -12.36
N ASN A 176 -9.29 3.06 -11.52
CA ASN A 176 -8.76 1.89 -10.81
C ASN A 176 -9.73 1.35 -9.77
N VAL A 177 -10.35 2.23 -8.97
CA VAL A 177 -11.37 1.82 -8.00
C VAL A 177 -12.55 1.17 -8.72
N LYS A 178 -13.03 1.82 -9.79
CA LYS A 178 -14.06 1.28 -10.67
C LYS A 178 -13.67 -0.11 -11.20
N TYR A 179 -12.49 -0.24 -11.81
CA TYR A 179 -12.01 -1.52 -12.32
C TYR A 179 -11.94 -2.61 -11.24
N ILE A 180 -11.43 -2.28 -10.05
CA ILE A 180 -11.33 -3.25 -8.94
C ILE A 180 -12.73 -3.70 -8.48
N ILE A 181 -13.67 -2.77 -8.34
CA ILE A 181 -15.04 -3.07 -7.93
C ILE A 181 -15.79 -3.85 -9.02
N GLU A 182 -15.68 -3.44 -10.29
CA GLU A 182 -16.33 -4.14 -11.40
C GLU A 182 -15.76 -5.55 -11.61
N LYS A 183 -14.44 -5.72 -11.48
CA LYS A 183 -13.79 -7.00 -11.74
C LYS A 183 -13.89 -7.97 -10.57
N TYR A 184 -13.87 -7.48 -9.33
CA TYR A 184 -13.75 -8.33 -8.15
C TYR A 184 -14.84 -8.11 -7.08
N GLY A 185 -15.66 -7.06 -7.18
CA GLY A 185 -16.59 -6.64 -6.12
C GLY A 185 -17.72 -7.61 -5.78
N ASP A 186 -18.03 -8.54 -6.70
CA ASP A 186 -19.01 -9.62 -6.51
C ASP A 186 -18.37 -10.92 -6.01
N HIS A 187 -17.04 -11.00 -5.96
CA HIS A 187 -16.34 -12.17 -5.45
C HIS A 187 -16.58 -12.31 -3.93
N PRO A 188 -16.91 -13.51 -3.41
CA PRO A 188 -17.26 -13.69 -2.00
C PRO A 188 -16.12 -13.37 -1.01
N ALA A 189 -14.87 -13.36 -1.49
CA ALA A 189 -13.70 -12.94 -0.70
C ALA A 189 -13.40 -11.43 -0.78
N PHE A 190 -14.14 -10.66 -1.58
CA PHE A 190 -13.93 -9.22 -1.69
C PHE A 190 -14.34 -8.51 -0.40
N PHE A 191 -13.37 -7.90 0.27
CA PHE A 191 -13.59 -7.31 1.59
C PHE A 191 -14.52 -6.08 1.51
N LYS A 192 -15.53 -6.05 2.39
CA LYS A 192 -16.41 -4.91 2.61
C LYS A 192 -16.46 -4.59 4.09
N TYR A 193 -16.14 -3.35 4.45
CA TYR A 193 -16.23 -2.83 5.80
C TYR A 193 -17.65 -2.39 6.11
N ARG A 194 -18.14 -2.73 7.30
CA ARG A 194 -19.44 -2.24 7.79
C ARG A 194 -19.25 -0.92 8.52
N THR A 195 -19.75 0.15 7.94
CA THR A 195 -19.77 1.49 8.55
C THR A 195 -20.73 1.54 9.74
N THR A 196 -20.62 2.58 10.56
CA THR A 196 -21.49 2.81 11.74
C THR A 196 -22.98 2.95 11.38
N ASN A 197 -23.30 3.45 10.18
CA ASN A 197 -24.66 3.52 9.65
C ASN A 197 -25.13 2.23 8.95
N GLY A 198 -24.33 1.15 9.00
CA GLY A 198 -24.69 -0.17 8.50
C GLY A 198 -24.38 -0.44 7.02
N LYS A 199 -23.88 0.55 6.26
CA LYS A 199 -23.46 0.39 4.86
C LYS A 199 -22.26 -0.56 4.78
N LEU A 200 -22.27 -1.45 3.80
CA LEU A 200 -21.11 -2.29 3.46
C LEU A 200 -20.38 -1.65 2.29
N LEU A 201 -19.15 -1.22 2.52
CA LEU A 201 -18.34 -0.51 1.53
C LEU A 201 -16.99 -1.21 1.32
N PRO A 202 -16.45 -1.25 0.09
CA PRO A 202 -15.04 -1.57 -0.15
C PRO A 202 -14.14 -0.69 0.72
N LEU A 203 -12.96 -1.17 1.10
CA LEU A 203 -11.97 -0.39 1.86
C LEU A 203 -10.65 -0.37 1.10
N PHE A 204 -10.09 0.82 0.91
CA PHE A 204 -8.84 1.06 0.19
C PHE A 204 -7.83 1.79 1.07
N TYR A 205 -6.67 1.18 1.27
CA TYR A 205 -5.49 1.85 1.82
C TYR A 205 -4.73 2.56 0.72
N ILE A 206 -4.46 3.84 0.90
CA ILE A 206 -3.75 4.69 -0.06
C ILE A 206 -2.35 4.99 0.48
N TYR A 207 -1.36 4.26 -0.03
CA TYR A 207 0.04 4.45 0.34
C TYR A 207 0.60 5.75 -0.24
N ASP A 208 1.39 6.47 0.55
CA ASP A 208 1.94 7.79 0.23
C ASP A 208 0.90 8.81 -0.27
N SER A 209 -0.30 8.78 0.33
CA SER A 209 -1.43 9.65 -0.03
C SER A 209 -1.10 11.14 -0.01
N TYR A 210 -0.10 11.57 0.77
CA TYR A 210 0.37 12.95 0.88
C TYR A 210 1.09 13.48 -0.37
N LEU A 211 1.43 12.62 -1.34
CA LEU A 211 2.03 13.05 -2.61
C LEU A 211 1.04 13.83 -3.49
N MET A 212 -0.26 13.57 -3.33
CA MET A 212 -1.33 14.35 -3.96
C MET A 212 -1.93 15.31 -2.93
N ASN A 213 -2.11 16.58 -3.31
CA ASN A 213 -2.57 17.58 -2.35
C ASN A 213 -4.04 17.39 -1.97
N SER A 214 -4.46 18.01 -0.87
CA SER A 214 -5.81 17.84 -0.34
C SER A 214 -6.92 18.36 -1.25
N GLU A 215 -6.66 19.39 -2.07
CA GLU A 215 -7.65 19.92 -3.01
C GLU A 215 -7.91 18.94 -4.16
N GLN A 216 -6.87 18.25 -4.64
CA GLN A 216 -7.00 17.20 -5.64
C GLN A 216 -7.78 16.00 -5.09
N TRP A 217 -7.45 15.53 -3.88
CA TRP A 217 -8.22 14.48 -3.22
C TRP A 217 -9.69 14.86 -3.00
N ALA A 218 -9.95 16.10 -2.59
CA ALA A 218 -11.30 16.58 -2.31
C ALA A 218 -12.22 16.50 -3.54
N LYS A 219 -11.69 16.66 -4.76
CA LYS A 219 -12.47 16.50 -6.00
C LYS A 219 -13.04 15.08 -6.15
N LEU A 220 -12.29 14.07 -5.69
CA LEU A 220 -12.71 12.67 -5.72
C LEU A 220 -13.56 12.30 -4.51
N LEU A 221 -13.14 12.71 -3.30
CA LEU A 221 -13.64 12.15 -2.05
C LEU A 221 -14.71 12.99 -1.34
N LYS A 222 -15.03 14.20 -1.80
CA LYS A 222 -16.13 15.00 -1.21
C LYS A 222 -17.39 14.97 -2.06
N HIS A 223 -18.53 14.84 -1.38
CA HIS A 223 -19.89 14.88 -1.95
C HIS A 223 -20.21 16.17 -2.74
N THR A 224 -19.45 17.25 -2.54
CA THR A 224 -19.74 18.57 -3.10
C THR A 224 -19.23 18.78 -4.53
N THR A 225 -18.53 17.82 -5.12
CA THR A 225 -17.83 18.01 -6.39
C THR A 225 -18.38 17.12 -7.50
N SER A 226 -18.62 17.71 -8.68
CA SER A 226 -18.98 16.97 -9.89
C SER A 226 -17.83 16.02 -10.27
N GLY A 227 -18.13 14.72 -10.37
CA GLY A 227 -17.12 13.67 -10.59
C GLY A 227 -16.59 12.99 -9.32
N SER A 228 -17.17 13.29 -8.15
CA SER A 228 -16.87 12.55 -6.92
C SER A 228 -17.27 11.07 -7.05
N ILE A 229 -16.52 10.21 -6.34
CA ILE A 229 -16.87 8.80 -6.20
C ILE A 229 -17.98 8.56 -5.16
N ARG A 230 -18.23 9.55 -4.30
CA ARG A 230 -19.24 9.46 -3.24
C ARG A 230 -20.63 9.33 -3.83
N ASP A 231 -21.46 8.54 -3.16
CA ASP A 231 -22.84 8.24 -3.59
C ASP A 231 -22.97 7.61 -4.99
N THR A 232 -21.88 7.02 -5.49
CA THR A 232 -21.89 6.19 -6.71
C THR A 232 -21.81 4.71 -6.35
N PRO A 233 -22.05 3.78 -7.29
CA PRO A 233 -21.78 2.35 -7.08
C PRO A 233 -20.32 2.02 -6.73
N TYR A 234 -19.41 2.97 -6.92
CA TYR A 234 -17.98 2.82 -6.66
C TYR A 234 -17.53 3.47 -5.34
N ASP A 235 -18.48 3.98 -4.54
CA ASP A 235 -18.20 4.56 -3.22
C ASP A 235 -17.51 3.52 -2.31
N ALA A 236 -16.59 3.99 -1.47
CA ALA A 236 -15.71 3.14 -0.69
C ALA A 236 -15.13 3.91 0.51
N ILE A 237 -14.53 3.18 1.46
CA ILE A 237 -13.78 3.72 2.58
C ILE A 237 -12.32 3.93 2.15
N PHE A 238 -11.85 5.17 2.15
CA PHE A 238 -10.48 5.54 1.80
C PHE A 238 -9.67 5.90 3.05
N VAL A 239 -8.56 5.19 3.25
CA VAL A 239 -7.69 5.33 4.42
C VAL A 239 -6.32 5.88 4.01
N ALA A 240 -5.98 7.08 4.46
CA ALA A 240 -4.77 7.80 4.10
C ALA A 240 -3.55 7.46 4.98
N LEU A 241 -2.35 7.53 4.42
CA LEU A 241 -1.11 7.34 5.17
C LEU A 241 -0.74 8.60 5.96
N LEU A 242 -0.67 8.48 7.29
CA LEU A 242 -0.19 9.54 8.18
C LEU A 242 1.32 9.41 8.43
N VAL A 243 2.10 10.39 7.95
CA VAL A 243 3.55 10.45 8.14
C VAL A 243 3.94 11.58 9.08
N GLU A 244 3.54 12.82 8.77
CA GLU A 244 3.80 14.00 9.58
C GLU A 244 2.55 14.45 10.36
N GLU A 245 2.73 15.27 11.40
CA GLU A 245 1.60 15.77 12.20
C GLU A 245 0.65 16.66 11.39
N THR A 246 1.20 17.46 10.48
CA THR A 246 0.49 18.38 9.59
C THR A 246 -0.49 17.65 8.68
N HIS A 247 -0.14 16.44 8.23
CA HIS A 247 -0.98 15.62 7.35
C HIS A 247 -2.37 15.32 7.96
N LYS A 248 -2.55 15.34 9.30
CA LYS A 248 -3.87 15.15 9.92
C LYS A 248 -4.93 16.12 9.36
N ARG A 249 -4.58 17.40 9.23
CA ARG A 249 -5.50 18.42 8.70
C ARG A 249 -5.71 18.27 7.20
N GLU A 250 -4.66 17.89 6.48
CA GLU A 250 -4.72 17.66 5.03
C GLU A 250 -5.62 16.47 4.70
N ILE A 251 -5.49 15.37 5.44
CA ILE A 251 -6.34 14.17 5.33
C ILE A 251 -7.82 14.52 5.54
N LEU A 252 -8.12 15.30 6.59
CA LEU A 252 -9.48 15.78 6.85
C LEU A 252 -9.98 16.67 5.69
N THR A 253 -9.14 17.61 5.24
CA THR A 253 -9.47 18.54 4.16
C THR A 253 -9.69 17.81 2.83
N ALA A 254 -8.96 16.72 2.61
CA ALA A 254 -9.04 15.85 1.44
C ALA A 254 -10.33 15.02 1.38
N GLY A 255 -11.02 14.79 2.50
CA GLY A 255 -12.26 13.98 2.54
C GLY A 255 -12.03 12.48 2.67
N PHE A 256 -10.87 12.06 3.18
CA PHE A 256 -10.63 10.66 3.56
C PHE A 256 -11.54 10.23 4.72
N ASP A 257 -11.85 8.93 4.76
CA ASP A 257 -12.68 8.32 5.81
C ASP A 257 -11.87 7.89 7.03
N GLY A 258 -10.54 7.83 6.89
CA GLY A 258 -9.65 7.37 7.94
C GLY A 258 -8.18 7.58 7.63
N LEU A 259 -7.34 7.16 8.57
CA LEU A 259 -5.90 7.16 8.41
C LEU A 259 -5.24 5.91 9.02
N TYR A 260 -4.07 5.56 8.50
CA TYR A 260 -3.21 4.47 8.97
C TYR A 260 -1.74 4.89 9.01
N THR A 261 -0.86 4.07 9.60
CA THR A 261 0.51 4.50 9.96
C THR A 261 1.64 3.70 9.29
N TYR A 262 1.33 2.56 8.68
CA TYR A 262 2.17 1.64 7.89
C TYR A 262 3.49 1.14 8.53
N PHE A 263 4.42 2.04 8.86
CA PHE A 263 5.80 1.68 9.17
C PHE A 263 5.91 0.87 10.47
N ALA A 264 6.59 -0.27 10.37
CA ALA A 264 6.87 -1.16 11.50
C ALA A 264 7.88 -0.58 12.51
N THR A 265 8.66 0.42 12.11
CA THR A 265 9.68 1.05 12.95
C THR A 265 9.07 2.14 13.82
N ASN A 266 8.96 1.88 15.12
CA ASN A 266 8.56 2.88 16.10
C ASN A 266 9.56 4.04 16.10
N GLY A 267 9.05 5.25 15.87
CA GLY A 267 9.84 6.48 15.79
C GLY A 267 10.32 6.87 14.39
N PHE A 268 9.94 6.14 13.33
CA PHE A 268 10.34 6.50 11.97
C PHE A 268 9.63 7.76 11.45
N SER A 269 8.34 7.89 11.79
CA SER A 269 7.47 9.01 11.42
C SER A 269 6.61 9.43 12.60
N TYR A 270 5.92 10.58 12.52
CA TYR A 270 4.96 10.98 13.54
C TYR A 270 3.88 9.91 13.72
N GLY A 271 3.34 9.39 12.62
CA GLY A 271 2.30 8.36 12.62
C GLY A 271 2.75 7.02 13.20
N SER A 272 3.98 6.58 12.90
CA SER A 272 4.52 5.31 13.42
C SER A 272 5.09 5.40 14.83
N THR A 273 5.05 6.56 15.48
CA THR A 273 5.51 6.70 16.86
C THR A 273 4.38 6.40 17.84
N LEU A 274 4.49 5.31 18.59
CA LEU A 274 3.44 4.82 19.52
C LEU A 274 2.93 5.88 20.50
N LYS A 275 3.83 6.73 21.02
CA LYS A 275 3.49 7.80 21.97
C LYS A 275 2.49 8.82 21.41
N ASN A 276 2.35 8.90 20.09
CA ASN A 276 1.43 9.83 19.42
C ASN A 276 0.05 9.22 19.19
N TRP A 277 -0.11 7.89 19.30
CA TRP A 277 -1.35 7.20 18.92
C TRP A 277 -2.57 7.63 19.74
N ALA A 278 -2.41 7.93 21.02
CA ALA A 278 -3.50 8.48 21.83
C ALA A 278 -4.00 9.83 21.27
N LYS A 279 -3.09 10.69 20.82
CA LYS A 279 -3.44 12.00 20.22
C LYS A 279 -4.03 11.85 18.82
N ILE A 280 -3.53 10.91 18.03
CA ILE A 280 -4.04 10.60 16.70
C ILE A 280 -5.46 10.03 16.82
N ARG A 281 -5.68 9.09 17.74
CA ARG A 281 -6.99 8.54 18.05
C ARG A 281 -7.98 9.63 18.44
N ALA A 282 -7.62 10.51 19.38
CA ALA A 282 -8.49 11.61 19.80
C ALA A 282 -8.86 12.52 18.61
N PHE A 283 -7.89 12.88 17.77
CA PHE A 283 -8.16 13.64 16.55
C PHE A 283 -9.13 12.92 15.60
N CYS A 284 -8.98 11.61 15.43
CA CYS A 284 -9.87 10.82 14.59
C CYS A 284 -11.29 10.75 15.17
N GLU A 285 -11.43 10.53 16.47
CA GLU A 285 -12.72 10.52 17.18
C GLU A 285 -13.43 11.88 17.06
N ASP A 286 -12.71 12.98 17.26
CA ASP A 286 -13.25 14.36 17.16
C ASP A 286 -13.73 14.72 15.73
N ASN A 287 -13.21 14.03 14.71
CA ASN A 287 -13.47 14.36 13.29
C ASN A 287 -14.18 13.24 12.52
N GLY A 288 -14.67 12.20 13.21
CA GLY A 288 -15.40 11.10 12.58
C GLY A 288 -14.54 10.25 11.62
N LEU A 289 -13.23 10.19 11.84
CA LEU A 289 -12.30 9.39 11.03
C LEU A 289 -12.04 8.02 11.67
N VAL A 290 -11.83 7.00 10.84
CA VAL A 290 -11.34 5.70 11.30
C VAL A 290 -9.82 5.76 11.52
N PHE A 291 -9.36 5.42 12.72
CA PHE A 291 -7.93 5.26 12.99
C PHE A 291 -7.53 3.78 12.91
N ILE A 292 -6.60 3.44 12.02
CA ILE A 292 -6.08 2.08 11.83
C ILE A 292 -4.57 2.07 12.11
N PRO A 293 -4.13 1.90 13.37
CA PRO A 293 -2.70 1.79 13.67
C PRO A 293 -2.08 0.57 12.97
N SER A 294 -0.85 0.71 12.51
CA SER A 294 -0.07 -0.38 11.90
C SER A 294 1.03 -0.82 12.85
N VAL A 295 1.02 -2.10 13.20
CA VAL A 295 1.98 -2.73 14.11
C VAL A 295 2.84 -3.71 13.31
N GLY A 296 4.14 -3.77 13.61
CA GLY A 296 5.07 -4.71 12.98
C GLY A 296 5.96 -5.44 14.01
N PRO A 297 6.43 -6.66 13.70
CA PRO A 297 7.18 -7.47 14.67
C PRO A 297 8.65 -7.06 14.84
N GLY A 298 9.10 -6.07 14.07
CA GLY A 298 10.46 -5.58 13.98
C GLY A 298 10.69 -5.03 12.58
N TYR A 299 11.90 -4.53 12.31
CA TYR A 299 12.26 -3.98 11.01
C TYR A 299 13.74 -4.14 10.74
N ILE A 300 14.08 -4.56 9.52
CA ILE A 300 15.45 -4.56 9.00
C ILE A 300 15.36 -4.69 7.47
N ASP A 301 16.05 -3.80 6.76
CA ASP A 301 16.09 -3.77 5.29
C ASP A 301 17.52 -3.61 4.76
N THR A 302 18.54 -3.85 5.60
CA THR A 302 19.95 -3.58 5.28
C THR A 302 20.53 -4.49 4.19
N SER A 303 19.84 -5.59 3.84
CA SER A 303 20.16 -6.37 2.64
C SER A 303 20.08 -5.50 1.37
N ILE A 304 19.01 -4.70 1.25
CA ILE A 304 18.74 -3.84 0.08
C ILE A 304 19.02 -2.34 0.33
N ARG A 305 19.03 -1.87 1.59
CA ARG A 305 19.37 -0.49 1.97
C ARG A 305 20.41 -0.50 3.09
N PRO A 306 21.67 -0.82 2.79
CA PRO A 306 22.70 -1.05 3.82
C PRO A 306 22.97 0.19 4.70
N TRP A 307 22.68 1.39 4.19
CA TRP A 307 22.77 2.66 4.91
C TRP A 307 21.61 2.94 5.88
N ASN A 308 20.54 2.15 5.86
CA ASN A 308 19.31 2.42 6.62
C ASN A 308 19.27 1.77 8.02
N PHE A 309 20.43 1.35 8.55
CA PHE A 309 20.53 0.62 9.82
C PHE A 309 19.91 1.36 11.02
N LYS A 310 19.86 2.70 11.01
CA LYS A 310 19.22 3.51 12.08
C LYS A 310 17.74 3.16 12.32
N ASN A 311 17.06 2.68 11.28
CA ASN A 311 15.65 2.30 11.34
C ASN A 311 15.44 0.83 11.73
N THR A 312 16.52 0.07 11.94
CA THR A 312 16.44 -1.32 12.39
C THR A 312 15.82 -1.41 13.78
N ARG A 313 14.93 -2.37 13.97
CA ARG A 313 14.30 -2.73 15.23
C ARG A 313 14.35 -4.24 15.38
N ASN A 314 15.16 -4.71 16.34
CA ASN A 314 15.26 -6.12 16.66
C ASN A 314 13.92 -6.65 17.16
N ARG A 315 13.57 -7.89 16.81
CA ARG A 315 12.32 -8.51 17.25
C ARG A 315 12.28 -8.82 18.74
N ILE A 316 13.47 -8.98 19.35
CA ILE A 316 13.66 -9.34 20.78
C ILE A 316 12.75 -10.53 21.15
N ASN A 317 12.83 -11.61 20.37
CA ASN A 317 12.02 -12.83 20.52
C ASN A 317 10.51 -12.58 20.67
N GLY A 318 9.98 -11.58 19.96
CA GLY A 318 8.55 -11.24 19.96
C GLY A 318 8.21 -10.04 20.84
N LYS A 319 9.06 -9.67 21.80
CA LYS A 319 8.79 -8.57 22.73
C LYS A 319 8.53 -7.23 22.04
N TYR A 320 9.21 -6.94 20.93
CA TYR A 320 8.95 -5.71 20.18
C TYR A 320 7.51 -5.66 19.65
N TYR A 321 6.98 -6.80 19.17
CA TYR A 321 5.63 -6.92 18.63
C TYR A 321 4.57 -6.77 19.72
N GLU A 322 4.80 -7.38 20.88
CA GLU A 322 3.88 -7.34 22.03
C GLU A 322 3.76 -5.95 22.66
N THR A 323 4.81 -5.14 22.56
CA THR A 323 4.84 -3.78 23.13
C THR A 323 4.20 -2.71 22.23
N ALA A 324 3.89 -3.07 20.99
CA ALA A 324 3.45 -2.13 19.97
C ALA A 324 1.92 -2.01 19.88
#